data_AF-A0A0L0EYV3-F1
#
_entry.id   AF-A0A0L0EYV3-F1
#
_cell.length_a   1.000
_cell.length_b   1.000
_cell.length_c   1.000
_cell.angle_alpha   90.00
_cell.angle_beta   90.00
_cell.angle_gamma   90.00
#
_symmetry.space_group_name_H-M   'P 1'
#
loop_
_entity.id
_entity.type
_entity.pdbx_description
1 polymer ?
#
loop_
_entity_poly.entity_id
_entity_poly.type
_entity_poly.pdbx_seq_one_letter_code
_entity_poly.pdbx_strand_id
1 'polypeptide(L)' 'IPYIDAPSEAEAQCAQLVKDGLVYATATEDMDALTFGSKVLVRHLTFSEARKMPIQ' A
#
# COMPACT_ATOMS: atom_id res chain seq x y z
N ILE A 1 -11.82 -8.94 -8.43
CA ILE A 1 -11.29 -8.00 -7.40
C ILE A 1 -11.40 -6.61 -7.98
N PRO A 2 -11.97 -5.62 -7.28
CA PRO A 2 -12.04 -4.25 -7.77
C PRO A 2 -10.64 -3.67 -7.93
N TYR A 3 -10.43 -2.90 -9.00
CA TYR A 3 -9.20 -2.16 -9.24
C TYR A 3 -9.54 -0.76 -9.75
N ILE A 4 -8.57 0.15 -9.65
CA ILE A 4 -8.68 1.54 -10.11
C ILE A 4 -7.42 1.83 -10.89
N ASP A 5 -7.56 2.44 -12.06
CA ASP A 5 -6.42 2.96 -12.82
C ASP A 5 -5.98 4.30 -12.24
N ALA A 6 -4.75 4.35 -11.72
CA ALA A 6 -4.17 5.58 -11.22
C ALA A 6 -3.82 6.50 -12.40
N PRO A 7 -4.05 7.83 -12.31
CA PRO A 7 -3.70 8.77 -13.37
C PRO A 7 -2.18 8.99 -13.51
N SER A 8 -1.41 8.59 -12.49
CA SER A 8 0.05 8.69 -12.42
C SER A 8 0.56 7.64 -11.41
N GLU A 9 1.18 8.06 -10.31
CA GLU A 9 1.71 7.17 -9.28
C GLU A 9 0.62 6.36 -8.54
N ALA A 10 0.76 5.04 -8.55
CA ALA A 10 -0.17 4.13 -7.87
C ALA A 10 -0.18 4.34 -6.34
N GLU A 11 1.00 4.56 -5.74
CA GLU A 11 1.11 4.78 -4.29
C GLU A 11 0.45 6.08 -3.84
N ALA A 12 0.50 7.11 -4.69
CA ALA A 12 -0.18 8.39 -4.45
C ALA A 12 -1.71 8.21 -4.47
N GLN A 13 -2.23 7.45 -5.45
CA GLN A 13 -3.65 7.13 -5.53
C GLN A 13 -4.11 6.33 -4.29
N CYS A 14 -3.35 5.32 -3.88
CA CYS A 14 -3.65 4.54 -2.68
C CYS A 14 -3.61 5.39 -1.40
N ALA A 15 -2.61 6.26 -1.27
CA ALA A 15 -2.53 7.20 -0.14
C ALA A 15 -3.74 8.14 -0.09
N GLN A 16 -4.23 8.62 -1.23
CA GLN A 16 -5.42 9.45 -1.30
C GLN A 16 -6.68 8.68 -0.85
N LEU A 17 -6.85 7.42 -1.27
CA LEU A 17 -7.97 6.58 -0.84
C LEU A 17 -7.97 6.36 0.69
N VAL A 18 -6.79 6.20 1.31
CA VAL A 18 -6.65 6.11 2.77
C VAL A 18 -6.99 7.44 3.45
N LYS A 19 -6.59 8.58 2.85
CA LYS A 19 -6.93 9.91 3.37
C LYS A 19 -8.42 10.18 3.35
N ASP A 20 -9.09 9.78 2.26
CA ASP A 20 -10.53 9.92 2.06
C ASP A 20 -11.35 8.95 2.92
N GLY A 21 -10.68 8.02 3.62
CA GLY A 21 -11.33 7.04 4.49
C GLY A 21 -12.08 5.94 3.74
N LEU A 22 -11.81 5.78 2.44
CA LEU A 22 -12.44 4.76 1.59
C LEU A 22 -11.80 3.38 1.81
N VAL A 23 -10.54 3.34 2.24
CA VAL A 23 -9.81 2.11 2.58
C VAL A 23 -9.06 2.29 3.91
N TYR A 24 -8.75 1.18 4.56
CA TYR A 24 -8.08 1.17 5.87
C TYR A 24 -6.59 1.54 5.79
N ALA A 25 -5.86 0.99 4.82
CA ALA A 25 -4.41 1.12 4.70
C ALA A 25 -3.94 0.95 3.25
N THR A 26 -2.76 1.49 2.94
CA THR A 26 -2.03 1.17 1.71
C THR A 26 -1.17 -0.07 1.97
N ALA A 27 -1.30 -1.11 1.13
CA ALA A 27 -0.47 -2.29 1.22
C ALA A 27 0.62 -2.25 0.13
N THR A 28 1.86 -1.98 0.53
CA THR A 28 3.03 -1.90 -0.34
C THR A 28 4.30 -2.19 0.48
N GLU A 29 5.37 -2.59 -0.19
CA GLU A 29 6.70 -2.71 0.42
C GLU A 29 7.51 -1.42 0.41
N ASP A 30 7.20 -0.55 -0.55
CA ASP A 30 7.87 0.72 -0.71
C ASP A 30 7.30 1.74 0.29
N MET A 31 8.10 2.72 0.69
CA MET A 31 7.70 3.68 1.72
C MET A 31 7.14 4.98 1.13
N ASP A 32 7.00 5.07 -0.19
CA ASP A 32 6.65 6.31 -0.87
C ASP A 32 5.19 6.70 -0.56
N ALA A 33 4.32 5.72 -0.32
CA ALA A 33 2.96 5.90 0.17
C ALA A 33 2.87 6.74 1.47
N LEU A 34 3.87 6.67 2.35
CA LEU A 34 3.94 7.53 3.55
C LEU A 34 4.25 8.98 3.16
N THR A 35 5.13 9.20 2.18
CA THR A 35 5.47 10.53 1.68
C THR A 35 4.28 11.18 0.97
N PHE A 36 3.45 10.38 0.30
CA PHE A 36 2.17 10.82 -0.26
C PHE A 36 1.09 11.02 0.80
N GLY A 37 1.33 10.66 2.07
CA GLY A 37 0.47 10.95 3.21
C GLY A 37 -0.54 9.85 3.55
N SER A 38 -0.25 8.60 3.22
CA SER A 38 -1.02 7.46 3.74
C SER A 38 -0.87 7.38 5.26
N LYS A 39 -1.99 7.18 5.98
CA LYS A 39 -2.02 7.13 7.45
C LYS A 39 -1.59 5.78 8.01
N VAL A 40 -1.80 4.71 7.25
CA VAL A 40 -1.52 3.33 7.66
C VAL A 40 -0.91 2.59 6.47
N LEU A 41 0.28 2.04 6.67
CA LEU A 41 1.01 1.26 5.67
C LEU A 41 1.16 -0.18 6.16
N VAL A 42 0.72 -1.13 5.34
CA VAL A 42 0.81 -2.57 5.62
C VAL A 42 1.87 -3.18 4.71
N ARG A 43 2.90 -3.74 5.32
CA ARG A 43 3.95 -4.50 4.64
C ARG A 43 3.71 -5.99 4.79
N HIS A 44 4.34 -6.75 3.92
CA HIS A 44 4.34 -8.19 3.81
C HIS A 44 2.97 -8.82 3.50
N LEU A 45 2.02 -8.04 2.97
CA LEU A 45 0.68 -8.55 2.62
C LEU A 45 0.71 -9.51 1.42
N THR A 46 1.57 -9.24 0.45
CA THR A 46 1.75 -10.07 -0.75
C THR A 46 2.82 -11.14 -0.58
N PHE A 47 3.42 -11.25 0.61
CA PHE A 47 4.40 -12.29 0.89
C PHE A 47 3.70 -13.63 1.07
N SER A 48 4.08 -14.61 0.25
CA SER A 48 3.67 -15.99 0.45
C SER A 48 4.43 -16.57 1.64
N GLU A 49 3.73 -17.17 2.60
CA GLU A 49 4.33 -17.92 3.73
C GLU A 49 5.34 -19.00 3.28
N ALA A 50 5.25 -19.45 2.02
CA ALA A 50 6.18 -20.41 1.43
C ALA A 50 7.60 -19.83 1.22
N ARG A 51 7.75 -18.50 1.12
CA ARG A 51 9.06 -17.82 1.09
C ARG A 51 9.45 -17.44 2.52
N LYS A 52 9.97 -18.41 3.29
CA LYS A 52 10.67 -18.17 4.55
C LYS A 52 11.96 -17.36 4.29
N MET A 53 11.85 -16.05 4.11
CA MET A 53 13.00 -15.15 4.19
C MET A 53 13.11 -14.62 5.63
N PRO A 54 14.33 -14.47 6.17
CA PRO A 54 14.50 -13.91 7.51
C PRO A 54 13.94 -12.48 7.54
N ILE A 55 13.11 -12.21 8.54
CA ILE A 55 12.70 -10.85 8.91
C ILE A 55 13.98 -10.06 9.23
N GLN A 56 14.21 -8.99 8.47
CA GLN A 56 15.40 -8.14 8.55
C GLN A 56 15.05 -6.80 9.20
#